data_AF-A0A9E4AFI2-F1
#
_entry.id   AF-A0A9E4AFI2-F1
#
_cell.length_a   1.000
_cell.length_b   1.000
_cell.length_c   1.000
_cell.angle_alpha   90.00
_cell.angle_beta   90.00
_cell.angle_gamma   90.00
#
_symmetry.space_group_name_H-M   'P 1'
#
loop_
_entity.id
_entity.type
_entity.pdbx_description
1 polymer ?
#
loop_
_entity_poly.entity_id
_entity_poly.type
_entity_poly.pdbx_seq_one_letter_code
_entity_poly.pdbx_strand_id
1 'polypeptide(L)'
;MLKYTTIKPRVYVEATVVSYLVARPSNNPISASRQRATQRLWQNYADRFEFVISELVRTEIQRGDATAAQQRIKAISSLTVLKSRPETNVLVQKLLDAGAVPRNSVPMQNILLLQQYTVLITWYRGTINIL
;
A
#
# COMPACT_ATOMS: atom_id res chain seq x y z
N MET A 1 20.97 20.07 -24.98
CA MET A 1 21.36 19.04 -24.00
C MET A 1 20.11 18.50 -23.34
N LEU A 2 19.57 17.38 -23.84
CA LEU A 2 18.38 16.74 -23.28
C LEU A 2 18.78 16.00 -22.01
N LYS A 3 18.27 16.42 -20.85
CA LYS A 3 18.36 15.65 -19.61
C LYS A 3 17.34 14.53 -19.70
N TYR A 4 17.77 13.34 -20.09
CA TYR A 4 16.95 12.15 -19.96
C TYR A 4 16.85 11.82 -18.47
N THR A 5 15.83 12.32 -17.79
CA THR A 5 15.44 11.81 -16.48
C THR A 5 14.97 10.39 -16.70
N THR A 6 15.72 9.40 -16.20
CA THR A 6 15.28 8.01 -16.17
C THR A 6 14.01 7.93 -15.32
N ILE A 7 12.84 7.83 -15.96
CA ILE A 7 11.56 7.72 -15.26
C ILE A 7 11.53 6.34 -14.62
N LYS A 8 11.62 6.28 -13.29
CA LYS A 8 11.47 5.02 -12.56
C LYS A 8 10.02 4.53 -12.69
N PRO A 9 9.77 3.24 -12.94
CA PRO A 9 8.42 2.69 -12.90
C PRO A 9 7.80 2.90 -11.51
N ARG A 10 6.50 3.18 -11.47
CA ARG A 10 5.77 3.46 -10.23
C ARG A 10 5.12 2.19 -9.70
N VAL A 11 5.28 1.95 -8.41
CA VAL A 11 4.75 0.75 -7.73
C VAL A 11 3.84 1.19 -6.60
N TYR A 12 2.57 0.81 -6.68
CA TYR A 12 1.61 1.12 -5.63
C TYR A 12 1.75 0.14 -4.46
N VAL A 13 1.83 0.69 -3.24
CA VAL A 13 2.03 -0.05 -2.00
C VAL A 13 0.77 0.00 -1.15
N GLU A 14 0.28 -1.18 -0.78
CA GLU A 14 -0.85 -1.35 0.14
C GLU A 14 -0.46 -1.23 1.61
N ALA A 15 -1.43 -0.88 2.48
CA ALA A 15 -1.22 -0.73 3.92
C ALA A 15 -0.65 -2.01 4.58
N THR A 16 -1.07 -3.19 4.11
CA THR A 16 -0.57 -4.48 4.64
C THR A 16 0.90 -4.72 4.35
N VAL A 17 1.39 -4.26 3.20
CA VAL A 17 2.81 -4.34 2.83
C VAL A 17 3.61 -3.44 3.76
N VAL A 18 3.14 -2.21 4.00
CA VAL A 18 3.78 -1.30 4.96
C VAL A 18 3.83 -1.92 6.37
N SER A 19 2.76 -2.59 6.80
CA SER A 19 2.75 -3.32 8.08
C SER A 19 3.79 -4.44 8.11
N TYR A 20 3.90 -5.26 7.06
CA TYR A 20 4.90 -6.33 7.01
C TYR A 20 6.35 -5.83 6.92
N LEU A 21 6.57 -4.62 6.38
CA LEU A 21 7.90 -4.03 6.29
C LEU A 21 8.51 -3.78 7.68
N VAL A 22 7.70 -3.30 8.63
CA VAL A 22 8.17 -2.88 9.97
C VAL A 22 7.75 -3.80 11.09
N ALA A 23 6.85 -4.75 10.85
CA ALA A 23 6.38 -5.67 11.87
C ALA A 23 7.53 -6.52 12.45
N ARG A 24 7.42 -6.82 13.75
CA ARG A 24 8.31 -7.76 14.43
C ARG A 24 8.27 -9.12 13.72
N PRO A 25 9.38 -9.88 13.68
CA PRO A 25 9.40 -11.22 13.11
C PRO A 25 8.25 -12.07 13.63
N SER A 26 7.44 -12.62 12.72
CA SER A 26 6.31 -13.46 13.07
C SER A 26 6.76 -14.91 13.24
N ASN A 27 6.18 -15.61 14.23
CA ASN A 27 6.32 -17.07 14.34
C ASN A 27 5.40 -17.82 13.37
N ASN A 28 4.41 -17.14 12.77
CA ASN A 28 3.58 -17.74 11.74
C ASN A 28 4.39 -17.79 10.42
N PRO A 29 4.59 -18.97 9.81
CA PRO A 29 5.45 -19.11 8.64
C PRO A 29 4.97 -18.32 7.42
N ILE A 30 3.66 -18.17 7.25
CA ILE A 30 3.08 -17.39 6.15
C ILE A 30 3.41 -15.91 6.34
N SER A 31 3.14 -15.36 7.52
CA SER A 31 3.46 -13.97 7.85
C SER A 31 4.97 -13.70 7.80
N ALA A 32 5.79 -14.61 8.32
CA ALA A 32 7.25 -14.51 8.27
C ALA A 32 7.78 -14.46 6.82
N SER A 33 7.21 -15.28 5.93
CA SER A 33 7.56 -15.27 4.51
C SER A 33 7.20 -13.93 3.85
N ARG A 34 6.01 -13.39 4.14
CA ARG A 34 5.56 -12.08 3.62
C ARG A 34 6.42 -10.93 4.13
N GLN A 35 6.82 -10.95 5.40
CA GLN A 35 7.76 -9.99 5.98
C GLN A 35 9.10 -10.02 5.24
N ARG A 36 9.69 -11.21 5.09
CA ARG A 36 10.98 -11.38 4.38
C ARG A 36 10.91 -10.92 2.93
N ALA A 37 9.84 -11.27 2.21
CA ALA A 37 9.65 -10.83 0.83
C ALA A 37 9.53 -9.30 0.73
N THR A 38 8.77 -8.68 1.62
CA THR A 38 8.60 -7.22 1.67
C THR A 38 9.91 -6.51 2.00
N GLN A 39 10.66 -7.00 2.97
CA GLN A 39 11.96 -6.44 3.36
C GLN A 39 12.99 -6.57 2.23
N ARG A 40 13.06 -7.72 1.56
CA ARG A 40 13.93 -7.94 0.39
C ARG A 40 13.57 -7.01 -0.77
N LEU A 41 12.28 -6.79 -1.02
CA LEU A 41 11.83 -5.84 -2.02
C LEU A 41 12.36 -4.44 -1.72
N TRP A 42 12.21 -3.97 -0.48
CA TRP A 42 12.70 -2.66 -0.06
C TRP A 42 14.22 -2.55 -0.21
N GLN A 43 14.97 -3.55 0.28
CA GLN A 43 16.43 -3.54 0.24
C GLN A 43 16.98 -3.56 -1.20
N ASN A 44 16.38 -4.34 -2.09
CA ASN A 44 16.96 -4.60 -3.40
C ASN A 44 16.44 -3.65 -4.50
N TYR A 45 15.27 -3.04 -4.28
CA TYR A 45 14.55 -2.32 -5.34
C TYR A 45 14.08 -0.92 -4.98
N ALA A 46 14.34 -0.40 -3.77
CA ALA A 46 14.03 0.99 -3.41
C ALA A 46 14.62 2.02 -4.38
N ASP A 47 15.81 1.77 -4.92
CA ASP A 47 16.43 2.70 -5.87
C ASP A 47 15.96 2.50 -7.31
N ARG A 48 15.22 1.42 -7.62
CA ARG A 48 14.80 1.08 -8.98
C ARG A 48 13.36 1.51 -9.29
N PHE A 49 12.53 1.67 -8.25
CA PHE A 49 11.12 2.05 -8.39
C PHE A 49 10.82 3.34 -7.65
N GLU A 50 9.78 4.04 -8.09
CA GLU A 50 9.10 5.02 -7.26
C GLU A 50 7.96 4.31 -6.54
N PHE A 51 8.11 4.08 -5.24
CA PHE A 51 7.05 3.54 -4.41
C PHE A 51 6.05 4.64 -4.04
N VAL A 52 4.76 4.37 -4.29
CA VAL A 52 3.67 5.32 -4.11
C VAL A 52 2.57 4.73 -3.24
N ILE A 53 1.89 5.56 -2.46
CA ILE A 53 0.75 5.17 -1.62
C ILE A 53 -0.42 6.14 -1.80
N SER A 54 -1.62 5.77 -1.40
CA SER A 54 -2.76 6.71 -1.30
C SER A 54 -2.84 7.37 0.08
N GLU A 55 -3.58 8.49 0.16
CA GLU A 55 -3.99 9.08 1.44
C GLU A 55 -4.79 8.10 2.32
N LEU A 56 -5.54 7.18 1.68
CA LEU A 56 -6.24 6.12 2.40
C LEU A 56 -5.23 5.20 3.09
N VAL A 57 -4.23 4.68 2.36
CA VAL A 57 -3.17 3.84 2.96
C VAL A 57 -2.46 4.57 4.08
N ARG A 58 -2.12 5.86 3.91
CA ARG A 58 -1.54 6.70 4.98
C ARG A 58 -2.44 6.73 6.23
N THR A 59 -3.75 6.83 6.05
CA THR A 59 -4.73 6.83 7.15
C THR A 59 -4.81 5.46 7.83
N GLU A 60 -4.78 4.37 7.07
CA GLU A 60 -4.90 3.02 7.59
C GLU A 60 -3.71 2.60 8.44
N ILE A 61 -2.50 2.95 7.99
CA ILE A 61 -1.28 2.60 8.74
C ILE A 61 -1.13 3.37 10.05
N GLN A 62 -1.95 4.38 10.30
CA GLN A 62 -1.98 5.10 11.57
C GLN A 62 -2.84 4.41 12.63
N ARG A 63 -3.67 3.44 12.25
CA ARG A 63 -4.59 2.73 13.15
C ARG A 63 -3.90 1.57 13.87
N GLY A 64 -4.39 1.21 15.06
CA GLY A 64 -3.85 0.11 15.88
C GLY A 64 -2.86 0.60 16.93
N ASP A 65 -1.91 -0.25 17.32
CA ASP A 65 -0.86 0.08 18.29
C ASP A 65 -0.06 1.34 17.89
N ALA A 66 0.09 2.28 18.82
CA ALA A 66 0.72 3.57 18.58
C ALA A 66 2.19 3.45 18.17
N THR A 67 2.93 2.49 18.77
CA THR A 67 4.34 2.26 18.44
C THR A 67 4.46 1.70 17.02
N ALA A 68 3.64 0.72 16.67
CA ALA A 68 3.59 0.14 15.33
C ALA A 68 3.14 1.16 14.27
N ALA A 69 2.17 2.03 14.59
CA ALA A 69 1.75 3.13 13.72
C ALA A 69 2.90 4.11 13.45
N GLN A 70 3.64 4.51 14.48
CA GLN A 70 4.79 5.40 14.34
C GLN A 70 5.90 4.78 13.47
N GLN A 71 6.17 3.48 13.63
CA GLN A 71 7.13 2.76 12.79
C GLN A 71 6.70 2.72 11.33
N ARG A 72 5.41 2.43 11.05
CA ARG A 72 4.86 2.43 9.69
C ARG A 72 4.96 3.81 9.05
N ILE A 73 4.61 4.87 9.77
CA ILE A 73 4.71 6.26 9.29
C ILE A 73 6.16 6.65 8.99
N LYS A 74 7.10 6.25 9.85
CA LYS A 74 8.52 6.50 9.60
C LYS A 74 9.00 5.79 8.33
N ALA A 75 8.59 4.54 8.12
CA ALA A 75 9.00 3.73 6.97
C ALA A 75 8.48 4.25 5.63
N ILE A 76 7.34 4.95 5.62
CA ILE A 76 6.78 5.53 4.39
C ILE A 76 7.16 6.99 4.17
N SER A 77 8.00 7.57 5.03
CA SER A 77 8.30 9.02 5.00
C SER A 77 8.91 9.52 3.69
N SER A 78 9.59 8.64 2.96
CA SER A 78 10.18 8.92 1.65
C SER A 78 9.26 8.58 0.46
N LEU A 79 8.08 8.00 0.70
CA LEU A 79 7.17 7.58 -0.36
C LEU A 79 6.32 8.74 -0.86
N THR A 80 6.04 8.74 -2.16
CA THR A 80 5.10 9.69 -2.77
C THR A 80 3.68 9.34 -2.32
N VAL A 81 2.99 10.30 -1.70
CA VAL A 81 1.57 10.18 -1.35
C VAL A 81 0.72 10.75 -2.46
N LEU A 82 -0.16 9.91 -2.99
CA LEU A 82 -1.09 10.23 -4.06
C LEU A 82 -2.35 10.85 -3.46
N LYS A 83 -2.64 12.07 -3.89
CA LYS A 83 -3.91 12.73 -3.56
C LYS A 83 -5.06 12.01 -4.28
N SER A 84 -6.10 11.66 -3.52
CA SER A 84 -7.33 11.14 -4.12
C SER A 84 -7.95 12.24 -5.00
N ARG A 85 -8.41 11.86 -6.20
CA ARG A 85 -9.17 12.75 -7.08
C ARG A 85 -10.65 12.61 -6.75
N PRO A 86 -11.45 13.69 -6.77
CA PRO A 86 -12.90 13.61 -6.50
C PRO A 86 -13.62 12.58 -7.39
N GLU A 87 -13.19 12.46 -8.64
CA GLU A 87 -13.70 11.49 -9.62
C GLU A 87 -13.54 10.03 -9.16
N THR A 88 -12.40 9.71 -8.53
CA THR A 88 -12.11 8.39 -7.96
C THR A 88 -13.11 8.05 -6.87
N ASN A 89 -13.42 9.02 -5.99
CA ASN A 89 -14.36 8.82 -4.89
C ASN A 89 -15.80 8.63 -5.42
N VAL A 90 -16.21 9.43 -6.43
CA VAL A 90 -17.53 9.31 -7.05
C VAL A 90 -17.71 7.93 -7.71
N LEU A 91 -16.69 7.42 -8.40
CA LEU A 91 -16.76 6.11 -9.04
C LEU A 91 -16.82 4.98 -8.00
N VAL A 92 -16.04 5.05 -6.92
CA VAL A 92 -16.11 4.08 -5.82
C VAL A 92 -17.51 4.08 -5.18
N GLN A 93 -18.10 5.26 -4.97
CA GLN A 93 -19.45 5.36 -4.44
C GLN A 93 -20.49 4.73 -5.38
N LYS A 94 -20.38 4.97 -6.69
CA LYS A 94 -21.27 4.34 -7.68
C LYS A 94 -21.16 2.81 -7.69
N LEU A 95 -19.95 2.26 -7.54
CA LEU A 95 -19.74 0.80 -7.48
C LEU A 95 -20.34 0.19 -6.20
N LEU A 96 -20.24 0.91 -5.08
CA LEU A 96 -20.87 0.56 -3.81
C LEU A 96 -22.40 0.57 -3.91
N ASP A 97 -22.95 1.63 -4.49
CA ASP A 97 -24.39 1.82 -4.65
C ASP A 97 -24.99 0.77 -5.61
N ALA A 98 -24.24 0.40 -6.66
CA ALA A 98 -24.63 -0.65 -7.60
C ALA A 98 -24.54 -2.08 -7.02
N GLY A 99 -24.03 -2.25 -5.79
CA GLY A 99 -23.82 -3.57 -5.19
C GLY A 99 -22.80 -4.43 -5.93
N ALA A 100 -22.03 -3.84 -6.85
CA ALA A 100 -21.02 -4.54 -7.63
C ALA A 100 -19.88 -5.08 -6.75
N VAL A 101 -19.75 -4.58 -5.51
CA VAL A 101 -18.73 -4.95 -4.54
C VAL A 101 -19.28 -4.86 -3.09
N PRO A 102 -18.88 -5.73 -2.15
CA PRO A 102 -19.32 -5.67 -0.75
C PRO A 102 -18.88 -4.38 -0.04
N ARG A 103 -19.80 -3.76 0.72
CA ARG A 103 -19.61 -2.48 1.45
C ARG A 103 -18.48 -2.49 2.47
N ASN A 104 -18.11 -3.67 2.95
CA ASN A 104 -17.10 -3.93 3.98
C ASN A 104 -15.71 -4.24 3.39
N SER A 105 -15.53 -4.10 2.08
CA SER A 105 -14.24 -4.31 1.45
C SER A 105 -13.43 -3.00 1.44
N VAL A 106 -12.51 -2.88 2.39
CA VAL A 106 -11.37 -1.94 2.38
C VAL A 106 -10.65 -1.76 0.99
N PRO A 107 -10.61 -2.74 0.07
CA PRO A 107 -9.85 -2.64 -1.20
C PRO A 107 -10.35 -1.68 -2.31
N MET A 108 -11.56 -1.12 -2.27
CA MET A 108 -12.16 -0.53 -3.49
C MET A 108 -11.46 0.73 -4.03
N GLN A 109 -11.08 1.68 -3.16
CA GLN A 109 -10.36 2.88 -3.61
C GLN A 109 -8.98 2.53 -4.15
N ASN A 110 -8.34 1.52 -3.56
CA ASN A 110 -7.02 1.09 -4.00
C ASN A 110 -7.12 0.45 -5.39
N ILE A 111 -8.07 -0.45 -5.65
CA ILE A 111 -8.32 -1.04 -6.99
C ILE A 111 -8.48 0.02 -8.08
N LEU A 112 -9.19 1.11 -7.80
CA LEU A 112 -9.38 2.17 -8.80
C LEU A 112 -8.11 3.00 -9.01
N LEU A 113 -7.34 3.27 -7.95
CA LEU A 113 -6.04 3.93 -8.09
C LEU A 113 -5.06 3.05 -8.88
N LEU A 114 -5.11 1.73 -8.74
CA LEU A 114 -4.25 0.77 -9.43
C LEU A 114 -4.37 0.77 -10.95
N GLN A 115 -5.52 1.16 -11.49
CA GLN A 115 -5.71 1.31 -12.94
C GLN A 115 -4.74 2.33 -13.58
N GLN A 116 -4.02 3.11 -12.76
CA GLN A 116 -3.06 4.14 -13.19
C GLN A 116 -1.59 3.75 -12.99
N TYR A 117 -1.28 2.55 -12.45
CA TYR A 117 0.09 2.16 -12.07
C TYR A 117 0.53 0.85 -12.70
N THR A 118 1.84 0.71 -12.89
CA THR A 118 2.46 -0.42 -13.62
C THR A 118 2.51 -1.71 -12.80
N VAL A 119 2.65 -1.62 -11.47
CA VAL A 119 2.74 -2.80 -10.58
C VAL A 119 2.03 -2.54 -9.25
N LEU A 120 1.23 -3.52 -8.81
CA LEU A 120 0.61 -3.58 -7.49
C LEU A 120 1.36 -4.54 -6.58
N ILE A 121 1.59 -4.16 -5.32
CA ILE A 121 2.07 -5.08 -4.29
C ILE A 121 1.07 -5.13 -3.14
N THR A 122 0.51 -6.33 -2.92
CA THR A 122 -0.49 -6.60 -1.89
C THR A 122 -0.34 -8.02 -1.34
N TRP A 123 -0.74 -8.21 -0.08
CA TRP A 123 -0.79 -9.51 0.58
C TRP A 123 -2.22 -9.86 1.01
N TYR A 124 -3.14 -10.01 0.05
CA TYR A 124 -4.51 -10.43 0.34
C TYR A 124 -4.67 -11.95 0.22
N ARG A 125 -4.79 -12.64 1.38
CA ARG A 125 -5.58 -13.86 1.64
C ARG A 125 -5.46 -14.18 3.14
N GLY A 126 -6.60 -14.14 3.85
CA GLY A 126 -6.79 -14.58 5.24
C GLY A 126 -6.43 -13.57 6.34
N THR A 127 -7.47 -13.01 6.98
CA THR A 127 -7.48 -12.31 8.29
C THR A 127 -6.30 -11.37 8.59
N ILE A 128 -6.51 -10.08 8.35
CA ILE A 128 -5.69 -9.01 8.91
C ILE A 128 -6.31 -8.65 10.27
N ASN A 129 -5.76 -9.20 11.35
CA ASN A 129 -5.79 -8.48 12.62
C ASN A 129 -4.70 -7.41 12.51
N ILE A 130 -5.13 -6.17 12.32
CA ILE A 130 -4.26 -5.02 12.55
C ILE A 130 -4.08 -5.01 14.08
N LEU A 131 -2.91 -5.46 14.55
CA LEU A 131 -2.51 -5.29 15.95
C LEU A 131 -2.42 -3.81 16.29
#